data_AF-A0AAU0ZTX2-F1
#
_entry.id   AF-A0AAU0ZTX2-F1
#
_cell.length_a   1.000
_cell.length_b   1.000
_cell.length_c   1.000
_cell.angle_alpha   90.00
_cell.angle_beta   90.00
_cell.angle_gamma   90.00
#
_symmetry.space_group_name_H-M   'P 1'
#
loop_
_entity.id
_entity.type
_entity.pdbx_description
1 polymer ?
#
loop_
_entity_poly.entity_id
_entity_poly.type
_entity_poly.pdbx_seq_one_letter_code
_entity_poly.pdbx_strand_id
1 'polypeptide(L)'
;MTQRLEWPEFRLEYGEGILQLNWSGAAVLEVKAERCIEASLRPISGDGSGQLAFRFRSASSDTTDGIVVRVGVPPAHLQSADALVQRLRREHGVPDRRADEEEAGELARVPAGAPGWVLAPAGPASEELFDEVMDRIGADPN
;
A
#
# COMPACT_ATOMS: atom_id res chain seq x y z
N MET A 1 -9.72 20.82 -16.78
CA MET A 1 -10.88 20.09 -16.21
C MET A 1 -10.47 19.45 -14.90
N THR A 2 -11.15 19.82 -13.82
CA THR A 2 -10.91 19.32 -12.46
C THR A 2 -11.90 18.20 -12.14
N GLN A 3 -11.41 17.10 -11.59
CA GLN A 3 -12.20 15.97 -11.12
C GLN A 3 -12.17 15.94 -9.59
N ARG A 4 -13.32 15.72 -8.96
CA ARG A 4 -13.47 15.72 -7.50
C ARG A 4 -14.26 14.50 -7.05
N LEU A 5 -13.79 13.87 -5.98
CA LEU A 5 -14.50 12.85 -5.23
C LEU A 5 -14.55 13.29 -3.77
N GLU A 6 -15.70 13.12 -3.13
CA GLU A 6 -15.90 13.60 -1.76
C GLU A 6 -16.87 12.68 -1.03
N TRP A 7 -16.49 12.28 0.17
CA TRP A 7 -17.30 11.49 1.08
C TRP A 7 -16.98 11.92 2.52
N PRO A 8 -17.67 11.38 3.56
CA PRO A 8 -17.47 11.83 4.92
C PRO A 8 -15.98 11.87 5.29
N GLU A 9 -15.57 13.03 5.80
CA GLU A 9 -14.21 13.32 6.27
C GLU A 9 -13.09 13.24 5.23
N PHE A 10 -13.39 13.02 3.95
CA PHE A 10 -12.37 12.90 2.92
C PHE A 10 -12.76 13.53 1.58
N ARG A 11 -11.80 14.23 0.97
CA ARG A 11 -11.92 14.77 -0.37
C ARG A 11 -10.66 14.49 -1.18
N LEU A 12 -10.86 14.06 -2.43
CA LEU A 12 -9.82 13.87 -3.43
C LEU A 12 -10.12 14.75 -4.64
N GLU A 13 -9.19 15.63 -4.97
CA GLU A 13 -9.26 16.52 -6.12
C GLU A 13 -8.08 16.27 -7.05
N TYR A 14 -8.36 16.27 -8.36
CA TYR A 14 -7.36 16.22 -9.41
C TYR A 14 -7.63 17.30 -10.44
N GLY A 15 -6.71 18.25 -10.54
CA GLY A 15 -6.78 19.38 -11.47
C GLY A 15 -5.39 19.94 -11.71
N GLU A 16 -5.16 20.47 -12.92
CA GLU A 16 -3.90 21.16 -13.27
C GLU A 16 -2.62 20.35 -12.99
N GLY A 17 -2.71 19.01 -13.06
CA GLY A 17 -1.58 18.13 -12.79
C GLY A 17 -1.25 17.95 -11.30
N ILE A 18 -2.15 18.36 -10.40
CA ILE A 18 -2.00 18.23 -8.95
C ILE A 18 -3.07 17.28 -8.41
N LEU A 19 -2.64 16.33 -7.57
CA LEU A 19 -3.48 15.47 -6.74
C LEU A 19 -3.50 16.03 -5.32
N GLN A 20 -4.69 16.33 -4.83
CA GLN A 20 -4.90 16.80 -3.47
C GLN A 20 -5.81 15.84 -2.71
N LEU A 21 -5.31 15.30 -1.61
CA LEU A 21 -6.02 14.41 -0.69
C LEU A 21 -6.19 15.17 0.63
N ASN A 22 -7.44 15.34 1.06
CA ASN A 22 -7.79 16.12 2.24
C ASN A 22 -8.62 15.26 3.19
N TRP A 23 -8.08 15.01 4.38
CA TRP A 23 -8.80 14.46 5.51
C TRP A 23 -9.23 15.60 6.43
N SER A 24 -10.53 15.84 6.50
CA SER A 24 -11.10 16.97 7.23
C SER A 24 -10.64 16.99 8.69
N GLY A 25 -9.94 18.06 9.09
CA GLY A 25 -9.47 18.24 10.47
C GLY A 25 -8.24 17.42 10.85
N ALA A 26 -7.64 16.66 9.93
CA ALA A 26 -6.47 15.82 10.21
C ALA A 26 -5.26 16.21 9.37
N ALA A 27 -5.37 16.12 8.03
CA ALA A 27 -4.22 16.28 7.16
C ALA A 27 -4.61 16.65 5.73
N VAL A 28 -3.70 17.34 5.04
CA VAL A 28 -3.75 17.54 3.59
C VAL A 28 -2.45 17.04 2.99
N LEU A 29 -2.56 16.24 1.94
CA LEU A 29 -1.45 15.84 1.10
C LEU A 29 -1.68 16.41 -0.30
N GLU A 30 -0.76 17.25 -0.75
CA GLU A 30 -0.74 17.81 -2.10
C GLU A 30 0.51 17.32 -2.81
N VAL A 31 0.32 16.69 -3.97
CA VAL A 31 1.43 16.11 -4.75
C VAL A 31 1.17 16.33 -6.23
N LYS A 32 2.22 16.67 -6.99
CA LYS A 32 2.13 16.69 -8.45
C LYS A 32 1.87 15.29 -8.99
N ALA A 33 0.95 15.15 -9.93
CA ALA A 33 0.59 13.88 -10.55
C ALA A 33 1.79 13.20 -11.27
N GLU A 34 2.75 13.99 -11.78
CA GLU A 34 4.02 13.49 -12.35
C GLU A 34 4.88 12.68 -11.35
N ARG A 35 4.64 12.85 -10.05
CA ARG A 35 5.31 12.10 -8.98
C ARG A 35 4.56 10.83 -8.60
N CYS A 36 3.34 10.64 -9.09
CA CYS A 36 2.59 9.41 -8.90
C CYS A 36 3.22 8.32 -9.77
N ILE A 37 3.78 7.30 -9.13
CA ILE A 37 4.44 6.18 -9.81
C ILE A 37 3.59 4.92 -9.82
N GLU A 38 2.44 4.94 -9.13
CA GLU A 38 1.46 3.85 -9.13
C GLU A 38 0.10 4.37 -8.65
N ALA A 39 -0.98 3.93 -9.28
CA ALA A 39 -2.35 4.19 -8.84
C ALA A 39 -3.25 2.98 -9.14
N SER A 40 -3.91 2.45 -8.10
CA SER A 40 -4.83 1.32 -8.24
C SER A 40 -6.06 1.51 -7.38
N LEU A 41 -7.21 1.11 -7.89
CA LEU A 41 -8.41 0.85 -7.09
C LEU A 41 -8.43 -0.66 -6.81
N ARG A 42 -8.87 -1.14 -5.66
CA ARG A 42 -9.02 -2.58 -5.36
C ARG A 42 -10.36 -2.81 -4.68
N PRO A 43 -11.08 -3.91 -4.95
CA PRO A 43 -12.27 -4.21 -4.16
C PRO A 43 -11.86 -4.59 -2.73
N ILE A 44 -12.64 -4.16 -1.74
CA ILE A 44 -12.55 -4.68 -0.38
C ILE A 44 -13.68 -5.72 -0.23
N SER A 45 -13.34 -6.91 0.23
CA SER A 45 -14.31 -7.99 0.36
C SER A 45 -15.38 -7.66 1.40
N GLY A 46 -16.65 -7.89 1.05
CA GLY A 46 -17.77 -8.01 2.01
C GLY A 46 -18.85 -6.93 1.94
N ASP A 47 -18.53 -5.69 1.54
CA ASP A 47 -19.47 -4.56 1.60
C ASP A 47 -19.61 -3.77 0.28
N GLY A 48 -18.90 -4.21 -0.76
CA GLY A 48 -18.87 -3.52 -2.06
C GLY A 48 -18.08 -2.21 -2.02
N SER A 49 -17.33 -1.94 -0.96
CA SER A 49 -16.37 -0.84 -0.92
C SER A 49 -15.08 -1.21 -1.67
N GLY A 50 -14.22 -0.22 -1.86
CA GLY A 50 -12.92 -0.41 -2.47
C GLY A 50 -11.83 0.32 -1.70
N GLN A 51 -10.59 0.07 -2.08
CA GLN A 51 -9.42 0.77 -1.60
C GLN A 51 -8.73 1.44 -2.78
N LEU A 52 -8.58 2.75 -2.73
CA LEU A 52 -7.76 3.50 -3.65
C LEU A 52 -6.36 3.61 -3.06
N ALA A 53 -5.36 3.14 -3.80
CA ALA A 53 -3.97 3.16 -3.40
C ALA A 53 -3.14 3.98 -4.40
N PHE A 54 -2.33 4.89 -3.87
CA PHE A 54 -1.37 5.67 -4.62
C PHE A 54 0.03 5.43 -4.07
N ARG A 55 1.02 5.38 -4.97
CA ARG A 55 2.44 5.44 -4.60
C ARG A 55 3.05 6.67 -5.26
N PHE A 56 3.75 7.48 -4.47
CA PHE A 56 4.42 8.68 -4.94
C PHE A 56 5.93 8.58 -4.70
N ARG A 57 6.72 9.11 -5.64
CA ARG A 57 8.15 9.30 -5.46
C ARG A 57 8.43 10.41 -4.44
N SER A 58 9.35 10.16 -3.52
CA SER A 58 9.86 11.17 -2.58
C SER A 58 10.52 12.36 -3.32
N ALA A 59 10.72 13.48 -2.61
CA ALA A 59 11.41 14.66 -3.12
C ALA A 59 12.86 14.36 -3.55
N SER A 60 13.51 13.45 -2.83
CA SER A 60 14.86 12.93 -3.11
C SER A 60 14.80 11.88 -4.23
N SER A 61 15.61 12.05 -5.28
CA SER A 61 15.75 11.09 -6.39
C SER A 61 16.61 9.87 -6.04
N ASP A 62 17.36 9.94 -4.95
CA ASP A 62 18.47 9.02 -4.68
C ASP A 62 18.10 7.89 -3.70
N THR A 63 16.86 7.87 -3.24
CA THR A 63 16.36 6.80 -2.37
C THR A 63 15.13 6.13 -2.95
N THR A 64 14.98 4.83 -2.68
CA THR A 64 13.79 4.02 -2.98
C THR A 64 12.56 4.44 -2.16
N ASP A 65 12.66 5.56 -1.46
CA ASP A 65 11.65 6.04 -0.51
C ASP A 65 10.47 6.62 -1.27
N GLY A 66 9.28 6.18 -0.87
CA GLY A 66 8.03 6.60 -1.47
C GLY A 66 6.95 6.78 -0.43
N ILE A 67 5.98 7.62 -0.75
CA ILE A 67 4.78 7.79 0.06
C ILE A 67 3.73 6.87 -0.53
N VAL A 68 3.24 5.92 0.26
CA VAL A 68 2.08 5.11 -0.09
C VAL A 68 0.88 5.63 0.67
N VAL A 69 -0.19 5.93 -0.06
CA VAL A 69 -1.46 6.36 0.50
C VAL A 69 -2.52 5.36 0.12
N ARG A 70 -3.31 4.90 1.10
CA ARG A 70 -4.47 4.04 0.89
C ARG A 70 -5.68 4.71 1.51
N VAL A 71 -6.77 4.77 0.74
CA VAL A 71 -8.03 5.38 1.18
C VAL A 71 -9.17 4.43 0.88
N GLY A 72 -10.06 4.22 1.85
CA GLY A 72 -11.31 3.51 1.62
C GLY A 72 -12.23 4.32 0.72
N VAL A 73 -12.82 3.68 -0.29
CA VAL A 73 -13.73 4.26 -1.26
C VAL A 73 -15.10 3.64 -1.08
N PRO A 74 -16.13 4.42 -0.68
CA PRO A 74 -17.49 3.94 -0.60
C PRO A 74 -18.01 3.42 -1.95
N PRO A 75 -18.95 2.47 -1.96
CA PRO A 75 -19.50 1.88 -3.20
C PRO A 75 -19.97 2.93 -4.22
N ALA A 76 -20.61 4.00 -3.74
CA ALA A 76 -21.12 5.11 -4.55
C ALA A 76 -20.05 5.89 -5.34
N HIS A 77 -18.77 5.72 -5.00
CA HIS A 77 -17.65 6.45 -5.62
C HIS A 77 -16.68 5.56 -6.39
N LEU A 78 -16.90 4.23 -6.44
CA LEU A 78 -16.01 3.31 -7.13
C LEU A 78 -15.83 3.64 -8.62
N GLN A 79 -16.92 3.96 -9.31
CA GLN A 79 -16.86 4.29 -10.73
C GLN A 79 -16.06 5.58 -10.98
N SER A 80 -16.28 6.61 -10.17
CA SER A 80 -15.55 7.87 -10.25
C SER A 80 -14.08 7.70 -9.88
N ALA A 81 -13.78 6.82 -8.92
CA ALA A 81 -12.41 6.51 -8.51
C ALA A 81 -11.66 5.74 -9.61
N ASP A 82 -12.32 4.77 -10.25
CA ASP A 82 -11.77 4.07 -11.41
C ASP A 82 -11.48 5.05 -12.56
N ALA A 83 -12.43 5.94 -12.88
CA ALA A 83 -12.25 6.96 -13.90
C ALA A 83 -11.05 7.89 -13.61
N LEU A 84 -10.82 8.24 -12.34
CA LEU A 84 -9.63 9.01 -11.94
C LEU A 84 -8.34 8.24 -12.21
N VAL A 85 -8.29 6.97 -11.81
CA VAL A 85 -7.11 6.12 -12.00
C VAL A 85 -6.82 5.93 -13.51
N GLN A 86 -7.85 5.70 -14.32
CA GLN A 86 -7.70 5.63 -15.79
C GLN A 86 -7.21 6.95 -16.39
N ARG A 87 -7.60 8.08 -15.80
CA ARG A 87 -7.12 9.39 -16.23
C ARG A 87 -5.63 9.57 -15.91
N LEU A 88 -5.20 9.23 -14.71
CA LEU A 88 -3.79 9.29 -14.31
C LEU A 88 -2.90 8.41 -15.20
N ARG A 89 -3.38 7.23 -15.59
CA ARG A 89 -2.72 6.36 -16.59
C ARG A 89 -2.50 7.07 -17.92
N ARG A 90 -3.58 7.61 -18.49
CA ARG A 90 -3.55 8.23 -19.82
C ARG A 90 -2.74 9.51 -19.85
N GLU A 91 -2.81 10.32 -18.80
CA GLU A 91 -2.19 11.65 -18.78
C GLU A 91 -0.74 11.63 -18.27
N HIS A 92 -0.39 10.71 -17.35
CA HIS A 92 0.91 10.71 -16.67
C HIS A 92 1.66 9.38 -16.77
N GLY A 93 1.13 8.39 -17.50
CA GLY A 93 1.79 7.08 -17.65
C GLY A 93 1.86 6.28 -16.34
N VAL A 94 0.99 6.57 -15.37
CA VAL A 94 0.98 5.89 -14.05
C VAL A 94 0.52 4.44 -14.22
N PRO A 95 1.33 3.42 -13.91
CA PRO A 95 0.93 2.02 -14.08
C PRO A 95 -0.15 1.57 -13.08
N ASP A 96 -0.87 0.51 -13.47
CA ASP A 96 -1.77 -0.24 -12.59
C ASP A 96 -1.13 -1.54 -12.14
N ARG A 97 -0.73 -1.61 -10.88
CA ARG A 97 -0.17 -2.85 -10.35
C ARG A 97 -1.23 -3.94 -10.10
N ARG A 98 -2.53 -3.70 -10.34
CA ARG A 98 -3.51 -4.81 -10.41
C ARG A 98 -3.08 -5.89 -11.41
N ALA A 99 -2.42 -5.50 -12.52
CA ALA A 99 -1.96 -6.44 -13.53
C ALA A 99 -0.70 -7.22 -13.10
N ASP A 100 0.20 -6.60 -12.35
CA ASP A 100 1.50 -7.22 -11.98
C ASP A 100 1.42 -8.07 -10.69
N GLU A 101 0.37 -7.94 -9.88
CA GLU A 101 0.17 -8.78 -8.69
C GLU A 101 -0.62 -10.07 -8.97
N GLU A 102 -1.31 -10.22 -10.11
CA GLU A 102 -1.69 -11.56 -10.59
C GLU A 102 -0.45 -12.39 -10.98
N GLU A 103 0.68 -11.73 -11.25
CA GLU A 103 2.02 -12.32 -11.39
C GLU A 103 2.82 -12.38 -10.08
N ALA A 104 2.23 -11.97 -8.94
CA ALA A 104 2.69 -12.46 -7.65
C ALA A 104 2.09 -13.85 -7.48
N GLY A 105 2.75 -14.83 -8.11
CA GLY A 105 2.35 -16.23 -8.07
C GLY A 105 1.88 -16.63 -6.67
N GLU A 106 0.77 -17.35 -6.62
CA GLU A 106 0.26 -18.11 -5.48
C GLU A 106 1.28 -18.11 -4.35
N LEU A 107 1.06 -17.30 -3.30
CA LEU A 107 1.96 -17.27 -2.15
C LEU A 107 2.00 -18.69 -1.58
N ALA A 108 2.98 -19.47 -2.03
CA ALA A 108 3.12 -20.86 -1.66
C ALA A 108 3.36 -20.85 -0.16
N ARG A 109 2.46 -21.50 0.59
CA ARG A 109 2.70 -21.72 2.02
C ARG A 109 4.05 -22.40 2.14
N VAL A 110 4.93 -21.82 2.97
CA VAL A 110 6.20 -22.45 3.33
C VAL A 110 5.89 -23.88 3.76
N PRO A 111 6.44 -24.91 3.06
CA PRO A 111 6.18 -26.29 3.42
C PRO A 111 6.70 -26.56 4.82
N ALA A 112 5.82 -26.91 5.75
CA ALA A 112 6.21 -27.26 7.10
C ALA A 112 7.09 -28.53 7.05
N GLY A 113 8.40 -28.37 7.28
CA GLY A 113 9.34 -29.49 7.42
C GLY A 113 10.17 -29.85 6.18
N ALA A 114 10.21 -29.03 5.12
CA ALA A 114 11.12 -29.29 3.99
C ALA A 114 12.54 -28.75 4.30
N PRO A 115 13.57 -29.62 4.42
CA PRO A 115 14.91 -29.25 4.88
C PRO A 115 15.72 -28.34 3.94
N GLY A 116 15.17 -27.98 2.77
CA GLY A 116 15.81 -27.07 1.80
C GLY A 116 15.36 -25.61 1.87
N TRP A 117 14.39 -25.27 2.73
CA TRP A 117 13.82 -23.91 2.81
C TRP A 117 14.44 -23.03 3.90
N VAL A 118 15.24 -23.60 4.79
CA VAL A 118 15.99 -22.86 5.80
C VAL A 118 17.36 -22.50 5.22
N LEU A 119 17.47 -21.32 4.59
CA LEU A 119 18.70 -20.86 3.94
C LEU A 119 19.83 -20.54 4.92
N ALA A 120 19.54 -20.44 6.22
CA ALA A 120 20.52 -20.34 7.28
C ALA A 120 19.99 -21.12 8.50
N PRO A 121 20.49 -22.34 8.79
CA PRO A 121 20.19 -22.97 10.07
C PRO A 121 20.61 -22.00 11.19
N ALA A 122 19.86 -21.98 12.29
CA ALA A 122 20.20 -21.17 13.44
C ALA A 122 21.65 -21.46 13.84
N GLY A 123 22.49 -20.42 13.84
CA GLY A 123 23.87 -20.56 14.29
C GLY A 123 23.92 -20.65 15.81
N PRO A 124 25.07 -21.04 16.39
CA PRO A 124 25.23 -21.16 17.84
C PRO A 124 24.80 -19.89 18.60
N ALA A 125 25.10 -18.70 18.05
CA ALA A 125 24.71 -17.43 18.64
C ALA A 125 23.18 -17.19 18.65
N SER A 126 22.43 -17.76 17.70
CA SER A 126 20.97 -17.68 17.68
C SER A 126 20.32 -18.67 18.64
N GLU A 127 20.94 -19.84 18.86
CA GLU A 127 20.50 -20.81 19.86
C GLU A 127 20.73 -20.28 21.29
N GLU A 128 21.90 -19.69 21.55
CA GLU A 128 22.21 -19.06 22.85
C GLU A 128 21.22 -17.95 23.22
N LEU A 129 20.85 -17.09 22.25
CA LEU A 129 19.83 -16.04 22.46
C LEU A 129 18.44 -16.62 22.67
N PHE A 130 18.10 -17.73 22.01
CA PHE A 130 16.81 -18.38 22.18
C PHE A 130 16.70 -18.98 23.59
N ASP A 131 17.73 -19.68 24.03
CA ASP A 131 17.78 -20.28 25.37
C ASP A 131 17.72 -19.19 26.46
N GLU A 132 18.45 -18.09 26.31
CA GLU A 132 18.40 -16.95 27.23
C GLU A 132 16.98 -16.37 27.36
N VAL A 133 16.27 -16.23 26.23
CA VAL A 133 14.89 -15.72 26.22
C VAL A 133 13.93 -16.71 26.89
N MET A 134 14.06 -18.00 26.61
CA MET A 134 13.19 -19.04 27.19
C MET A 134 13.43 -19.21 28.69
N ASP A 135 14.68 -19.12 29.15
CA ASP A 135 15.03 -19.12 30.57
C ASP A 135 14.45 -17.92 31.29
N ARG A 136 14.51 -16.72 30.68
CA ARG A 136 13.89 -15.52 31.26
C ARG A 136 12.37 -15.65 31.39
N ILE A 137 11.70 -16.22 30.38
CA ILE A 137 10.24 -16.44 30.42
C ILE A 137 9.87 -17.47 31.52
N GLY A 138 10.69 -18.49 31.74
CA GLY A 138 10.48 -19.46 32.82
C GLY A 138 10.79 -18.91 34.21
N ALA A 139 11.70 -17.95 34.30
CA ALA A 139 12.14 -17.32 35.55
C ALA A 139 11.31 -16.09 35.97
N ASP A 140 10.42 -15.58 35.11
CA ASP A 140 9.38 -14.60 35.45
C ASP A 140 8.08 -15.34 35.80
N PRO A 141 7.84 -15.73 37.08
CA PRO A 141 6.50 -16.07 37.50
C PRO A 141 5.69 -14.77 37.53
N ASN A 142 4.53 -14.76 36.88
CA ASN A 142 3.50 -13.75 37.18
C ASN A 142 3.23 -13.66 38.69
#